data_AF-A0AAD7NIT1-F1
#
_entry.id   AF-A0AAD7NIT1-F1
#
_cell.length_a   1.000
_cell.length_b   1.000
_cell.length_c   1.000
_cell.angle_alpha   90.00
_cell.angle_beta   90.00
_cell.angle_gamma   90.00
#
_symmetry.space_group_name_H-M   'P 1'
#
loop_
_entity.id
_entity.type
_entity.pdbx_description
1 polymer ?
#
loop_
_entity_poly.entity_id
_entity_poly.type
_entity_poly.pdbx_seq_one_letter_code
_entity_poly.pdbx_strand_id
1 'polypeptide(L)'
;MAIAALASEGIKSKPWWVSFVFPAGKFPETTGEGDNRVDVRSVVAAALQNPVHLPKPEHLPIPSALGVNCTDIEVVSTILADMERAVKELSDPQESRPWLVIYPNAGDTYDPLTQTWVVRDSGGIWAEKLADIVSEIKSHPERRGIWSGVVAGGCCRTGPEDIRLLNQLQRPKRC
;
A
#
# COMPACT_ATOMS: atom_id res chain seq x y z
N MET A 1 15.36 8.93 -19.88
CA MET A 1 15.58 9.82 -21.04
C MET A 1 14.46 10.84 -21.28
N ALA A 2 13.15 10.51 -21.23
CA ALA A 2 12.09 11.53 -21.37
C ALA A 2 11.88 12.42 -20.11
N ILE A 3 11.93 11.84 -18.91
CA ILE A 3 11.63 12.59 -17.67
C ILE A 3 12.74 13.58 -17.30
N ALA A 4 14.02 13.23 -17.55
CA ALA A 4 15.14 14.14 -17.37
C ALA A 4 15.06 15.34 -18.33
N ALA A 5 14.61 15.12 -19.58
CA ALA A 5 14.40 16.18 -20.55
C ALA A 5 13.29 17.14 -20.09
N LEU A 6 12.14 16.61 -19.66
CA LEU A 6 11.04 17.42 -19.09
C LEU A 6 11.49 18.23 -17.87
N ALA A 7 12.31 17.64 -16.99
CA ALA A 7 12.85 18.34 -15.83
C ALA A 7 13.76 19.53 -16.24
N SER A 8 14.57 19.37 -17.30
CA SER A 8 15.41 20.46 -17.83
C SER A 8 14.61 21.60 -18.47
N GLU A 9 13.39 21.31 -18.90
CA GLU A 9 12.40 22.30 -19.39
C GLU A 9 11.59 22.94 -18.24
N GLY A 10 11.91 22.62 -16.98
CA GLY A 10 11.22 23.14 -15.80
C GLY A 10 9.85 22.49 -15.53
N ILE A 11 9.49 21.44 -16.26
CA ILE A 11 8.25 20.69 -16.05
C ILE A 11 8.43 19.78 -14.83
N LYS A 12 7.73 20.11 -13.75
CA LYS A 12 7.73 19.30 -12.52
C LYS A 12 6.95 18.01 -12.73
N SER A 13 7.54 16.89 -12.33
CA SER A 13 6.84 15.61 -12.26
C SER A 13 5.67 15.70 -11.27
N LYS A 14 4.54 15.10 -11.61
CA LYS A 14 3.40 14.98 -10.70
C LYS A 14 3.69 13.86 -9.68
N PRO A 15 3.26 14.01 -8.42
CA PRO A 15 3.30 12.88 -7.49
C PRO A 15 2.43 11.75 -8.04
N TRP A 16 2.91 10.52 -7.87
CA TRP A 16 2.24 9.30 -8.34
C TRP A 16 2.49 8.16 -7.36
N TRP A 17 1.63 7.15 -7.38
CA TRP A 17 1.77 5.98 -6.53
C TRP A 17 1.67 4.68 -7.33
N VAL A 18 2.24 3.62 -6.76
CA VAL A 18 2.00 2.24 -7.19
C VAL A 18 1.36 1.51 -6.03
N SER A 19 0.31 0.74 -6.32
CA SER A 19 -0.32 -0.14 -5.35
C SER A 19 -0.25 -1.57 -5.84
N PHE A 20 0.03 -2.49 -4.91
CA PHE A 20 0.19 -3.91 -5.19
C PHE A 20 -0.99 -4.71 -4.64
N VAL A 21 -1.28 -5.84 -5.29
CA VAL A 21 -2.33 -6.77 -4.87
C VAL A 21 -1.71 -8.03 -4.29
N PHE A 22 -2.31 -8.57 -3.23
CA PHE A 22 -1.84 -9.77 -2.55
C PHE A 22 -3.00 -10.76 -2.36
N PRO A 23 -3.50 -11.39 -3.43
CA PRO A 23 -4.54 -12.40 -3.32
C PRO A 23 -4.10 -13.51 -2.35
N ALA A 24 -4.97 -13.87 -1.42
CA ALA A 24 -4.67 -14.83 -0.34
C ALA A 24 -3.37 -14.51 0.45
N GLY A 25 -3.00 -13.23 0.54
CA GLY A 25 -1.82 -12.78 1.27
C GLY A 25 -0.48 -12.96 0.55
N LYS A 26 -0.48 -13.35 -0.74
CA LYS A 26 0.75 -13.56 -1.53
C LYS A 26 0.75 -12.69 -2.78
N PHE A 27 1.94 -12.25 -3.20
CA PHE A 27 2.08 -11.57 -4.50
C PHE A 27 1.82 -12.57 -5.63
N PRO A 28 1.12 -12.18 -6.72
CA PRO A 28 0.71 -13.14 -7.75
C PRO A 28 1.88 -13.72 -8.55
N GLU A 29 2.97 -12.98 -8.73
CA GLU A 29 4.10 -13.42 -9.54
C GLU A 29 4.84 -14.61 -8.90
N THR A 30 5.14 -15.64 -9.68
CA THR A 30 5.90 -16.82 -9.25
C THR A 30 7.39 -16.63 -9.50
N THR A 31 8.25 -17.21 -8.66
CA THR A 31 9.72 -17.17 -8.88
C THR A 31 10.21 -18.23 -9.88
N GLY A 32 9.31 -18.99 -10.50
CA GLY A 32 9.62 -20.04 -11.47
C GLY A 32 9.81 -21.44 -10.87
N GLU A 33 9.95 -21.56 -9.55
CA GLU A 33 10.09 -22.85 -8.85
C GLU A 33 8.86 -23.14 -7.96
N GLY A 34 8.03 -24.11 -8.36
CA GLY A 34 6.87 -24.54 -7.56
C GLY A 34 5.83 -23.43 -7.33
N ASP A 35 5.22 -23.41 -6.13
CA ASP A 35 4.30 -22.34 -5.69
C ASP A 35 5.02 -21.18 -4.96
N ASN A 36 6.34 -21.05 -5.14
CA ASN A 36 7.08 -19.94 -4.56
C ASN A 36 6.68 -18.64 -5.27
N ARG A 37 6.31 -17.64 -4.46
CA ARG A 37 5.90 -16.32 -4.93
C ARG A 37 6.99 -15.30 -4.63
N VAL A 38 7.06 -14.27 -5.46
CA VAL A 38 7.94 -13.11 -5.21
C VAL A 38 7.58 -12.52 -3.85
N ASP A 39 8.58 -12.30 -3.00
CA ASP A 39 8.36 -11.75 -1.66
C ASP A 39 8.11 -10.24 -1.67
N VAL A 40 7.54 -9.75 -0.58
CA VAL A 40 7.19 -8.32 -0.41
C VAL A 40 8.42 -7.41 -0.54
N ARG A 41 9.58 -7.85 -0.04
CA ARG A 41 10.82 -7.07 -0.10
C ARG A 41 11.25 -6.85 -1.55
N SER A 42 11.16 -7.87 -2.39
CA SER A 42 11.50 -7.83 -3.81
C SER A 42 10.56 -6.90 -4.58
N VAL A 43 9.26 -6.91 -4.24
CA VAL A 43 8.28 -5.96 -4.80
C VAL A 43 8.62 -4.52 -4.43
N VAL A 44 8.96 -4.25 -3.16
CA VAL A 44 9.39 -2.92 -2.71
C VAL A 44 10.70 -2.49 -3.35
N ALA A 45 11.67 -3.40 -3.48
CA ALA A 45 12.94 -3.14 -4.15
C ALA A 45 12.74 -2.76 -5.61
N ALA A 46 11.88 -3.47 -6.33
CA ALA A 46 11.53 -3.14 -7.71
C ALA A 46 10.88 -1.76 -7.86
N ALA A 47 10.20 -1.27 -6.83
CA ALA A 47 9.54 0.03 -6.83
C ALA A 47 10.47 1.20 -6.43
N LEU A 48 11.38 0.96 -5.48
CA LEU A 48 12.19 2.02 -4.87
C LEU A 48 13.65 2.06 -5.34
N GLN A 49 14.20 0.93 -5.77
CA GLN A 49 15.61 0.86 -6.11
C GLN A 49 15.83 1.02 -7.61
N ASN A 50 16.90 1.74 -7.93
CA ASN A 50 17.44 1.79 -9.27
C ASN A 50 18.44 0.65 -9.48
N PRO A 51 18.47 -0.01 -10.65
CA PRO A 51 19.47 -1.02 -10.94
C PRO A 51 20.88 -0.48 -10.75
N VAL A 52 21.76 -1.25 -10.10
CA VAL A 52 23.13 -0.82 -9.75
C VAL A 52 23.94 -0.36 -10.97
N HIS A 53 23.63 -0.91 -12.15
CA HIS A 53 24.30 -0.58 -13.41
C HIS A 53 23.75 0.65 -14.13
N LEU A 54 22.66 1.27 -13.64
CA LEU A 54 22.11 2.50 -14.18
C LEU A 54 22.75 3.70 -13.45
N PRO A 55 23.72 4.41 -14.06
CA PRO A 55 24.32 5.58 -13.42
C PRO A 55 23.31 6.74 -13.35
N LYS A 56 23.48 7.66 -12.40
CA LYS A 56 22.84 9.00 -12.50
C LYS A 56 23.36 9.67 -13.79
N PRO A 57 22.52 10.26 -14.67
CA PRO A 57 21.13 10.71 -14.53
C PRO A 57 20.06 9.73 -15.05
N GLU A 58 20.42 8.50 -15.37
CA GLU A 58 19.54 7.52 -16.04
C GLU A 58 18.62 6.77 -15.09
N HIS A 59 18.72 7.06 -13.78
CA HIS A 59 17.81 6.55 -12.77
C HIS A 59 16.35 6.69 -13.23
N LEU A 60 15.62 5.59 -13.08
CA LEU A 60 14.18 5.53 -13.20
C LEU A 60 13.53 6.38 -12.11
N PRO A 61 12.38 7.02 -12.41
CA PRO A 61 11.60 7.74 -11.42
C PRO A 61 11.10 6.79 -10.32
N ILE A 62 11.21 7.23 -9.08
CA ILE A 62 10.70 6.53 -7.90
C ILE A 62 9.30 7.09 -7.57
N PRO A 63 8.31 6.24 -7.21
CA PRO A 63 6.98 6.69 -6.82
C PRO A 63 7.00 7.53 -5.54
N SER A 64 6.10 8.51 -5.47
CA SER A 64 5.89 9.30 -4.25
C SER A 64 5.16 8.52 -3.16
N ALA A 65 4.49 7.43 -3.51
CA ALA A 65 3.80 6.56 -2.57
C ALA A 65 3.77 5.10 -3.03
N LEU A 66 3.76 4.19 -2.06
CA LEU A 66 3.54 2.76 -2.27
C LEU A 66 2.27 2.32 -1.55
N GLY A 67 1.67 1.22 -1.99
CA GLY A 67 0.41 0.81 -1.41
C GLY A 67 0.01 -0.64 -1.57
N VAL A 68 -1.08 -0.98 -0.90
CA VAL A 68 -1.78 -2.25 -1.00
C VAL A 68 -3.23 -1.98 -1.34
N ASN A 69 -3.75 -2.66 -2.35
CA ASN A 69 -5.16 -2.59 -2.69
C ASN A 69 -5.75 -3.93 -3.07
N CYS A 70 -7.09 -3.97 -3.05
CA CYS A 70 -7.85 -5.13 -3.49
C CYS A 70 -7.39 -6.46 -2.87
N THR A 71 -6.86 -6.36 -1.65
CA THR A 71 -6.42 -7.44 -0.79
C THR A 71 -7.42 -7.56 0.36
N ASP A 72 -7.59 -8.76 0.90
CA ASP A 72 -8.43 -8.99 2.08
C ASP A 72 -7.89 -8.22 3.29
N ILE A 73 -8.77 -7.48 3.98
CA ILE A 73 -8.43 -6.70 5.17
C ILE A 73 -7.73 -7.56 6.25
N GLU A 74 -8.05 -8.85 6.34
CA GLU A 74 -7.47 -9.74 7.35
C GLU A 74 -5.95 -9.94 7.22
N VAL A 75 -5.40 -9.79 6.01
CA VAL A 75 -3.96 -10.02 5.76
C VAL A 75 -3.17 -8.73 5.53
N VAL A 76 -3.85 -7.57 5.44
CA VAL A 76 -3.21 -6.28 5.15
C VAL A 76 -2.16 -5.93 6.20
N SER A 77 -2.43 -6.12 7.49
CA SER A 77 -1.49 -5.78 8.57
C SER A 77 -0.17 -6.54 8.45
N THR A 78 -0.22 -7.83 8.10
CA THR A 78 0.97 -8.66 7.85
C THR A 78 1.77 -8.17 6.66
N ILE A 79 1.10 -7.90 5.53
CA ILE A 79 1.76 -7.38 4.32
C ILE A 79 2.42 -6.03 4.61
N LEU A 80 1.73 -5.14 5.32
CA LEU A 80 2.27 -3.84 5.68
C LEU A 80 3.48 -3.93 6.59
N ALA A 81 3.53 -4.89 7.52
CA ALA A 81 4.69 -5.10 8.36
C ALA A 81 5.93 -5.50 7.53
N ASP A 82 5.77 -6.36 6.53
CA ASP A 82 6.85 -6.74 5.62
C ASP A 82 7.25 -5.59 4.68
N MET A 83 6.27 -4.82 4.18
CA MET A 83 6.53 -3.62 3.38
C MET A 83 7.30 -2.58 4.18
N GLU A 84 6.89 -2.31 5.42
CA GLU A 84 7.56 -1.36 6.32
C GLU A 84 9.01 -1.75 6.61
N ARG A 85 9.26 -3.05 6.82
CA ARG A 85 10.62 -3.57 6.98
C ARG A 85 11.46 -3.32 5.74
N ALA A 86 10.91 -3.64 4.56
CA ALA A 86 11.59 -3.44 3.28
C ALA A 86 11.83 -1.95 2.98
N VAL A 87 10.85 -1.07 3.23
CA VAL A 87 11.00 0.38 3.03
C VAL A 87 12.09 0.92 3.95
N LYS A 88 12.12 0.55 5.23
CA LYS A 88 13.20 0.95 6.14
C LYS A 88 14.59 0.51 5.67
N GLU A 89 14.68 -0.67 5.10
CA GLU A 89 15.95 -1.24 4.64
C GLU A 89 16.43 -0.61 3.32
N LEU A 90 15.50 -0.35 2.40
CA LEU A 90 15.82 -0.05 0.99
C LEU A 90 15.75 1.43 0.65
N SER A 91 15.10 2.26 1.48
CA SER A 91 14.97 3.70 1.25
C SER A 91 16.22 4.44 1.74
N ASP A 92 16.70 5.41 0.95
CA ASP A 92 17.74 6.32 1.41
C ASP A 92 17.16 7.32 2.44
N PRO A 93 17.69 7.39 3.68
CA PRO A 93 17.24 8.35 4.68
C PRO A 93 17.39 9.84 4.27
N GLN A 94 18.26 10.13 3.30
CA GLN A 94 18.44 11.48 2.75
C GLN A 94 17.44 11.82 1.65
N GLU A 95 16.74 10.83 1.09
CA GLU A 95 15.67 11.04 0.11
C GLU A 95 14.31 11.22 0.79
N SER A 96 13.33 11.73 0.02
CA SER A 96 11.97 11.91 0.52
C SER A 96 11.31 10.54 0.78
N ARG A 97 10.78 10.35 1.98
CA ARG A 97 10.08 9.12 2.33
C ARG A 97 8.76 8.99 1.57
N PRO A 98 8.39 7.79 1.11
CA PRO A 98 7.13 7.60 0.41
C PRO A 98 5.93 7.81 1.33
N TRP A 99 4.79 8.11 0.74
CA TRP A 99 3.49 7.95 1.40
C TRP A 99 3.05 6.49 1.35
N LEU A 100 2.19 6.10 2.29
CA LEU A 100 1.48 4.82 2.24
C LEU A 100 0.08 5.03 1.67
N VAL A 101 -0.35 4.16 0.74
CA VAL A 101 -1.71 4.14 0.18
C VAL A 101 -2.34 2.77 0.45
N ILE A 102 -3.41 2.71 1.25
CA ILE A 102 -4.07 1.44 1.59
C ILE A 102 -5.56 1.49 1.32
N TYR A 103 -6.03 0.57 0.47
CA TYR A 103 -7.43 0.48 0.12
C TYR A 103 -7.83 -0.98 -0.14
N PRO A 104 -8.07 -1.76 0.94
CA PRO A 104 -8.41 -3.17 0.85
C PRO A 104 -9.88 -3.41 0.48
N ASN A 105 -10.23 -4.68 0.24
CA ASN A 105 -11.62 -5.10 0.05
C ASN A 105 -12.39 -5.06 1.38
N ALA A 106 -13.71 -4.90 1.31
CA ALA A 106 -14.60 -4.93 2.50
C ALA A 106 -14.65 -6.29 3.22
N GLY A 107 -14.04 -7.35 2.66
CA GLY A 107 -13.99 -8.69 3.27
C GLY A 107 -15.12 -9.62 2.86
N ASP A 108 -16.06 -9.19 2.02
CA ASP A 108 -17.05 -10.09 1.41
C ASP A 108 -16.34 -11.25 0.70
N THR A 109 -16.76 -12.48 0.99
CA THR A 109 -16.20 -13.68 0.35
C THR A 109 -17.13 -14.12 -0.76
N TYR A 110 -16.60 -14.29 -1.96
CA TYR A 110 -17.36 -14.90 -3.05
C TYR A 110 -17.49 -16.40 -2.80
N ASP A 111 -18.71 -16.89 -2.72
CA ASP A 111 -19.01 -18.32 -2.71
C ASP A 111 -19.17 -18.79 -4.16
N PRO A 112 -18.22 -19.57 -4.71
CA PRO A 112 -18.28 -20.04 -6.09
C PRO A 112 -19.35 -21.10 -6.32
N LEU A 113 -19.83 -21.80 -5.27
CA LEU A 113 -20.87 -22.82 -5.40
C LEU A 113 -22.24 -22.18 -5.58
N THR A 114 -22.53 -21.14 -4.81
CA THR A 114 -23.80 -20.41 -4.90
C THR A 114 -23.74 -19.23 -5.87
N GLN A 115 -22.55 -18.87 -6.34
CA GLN A 115 -22.28 -17.66 -7.13
C GLN A 115 -22.76 -16.38 -6.43
N THR A 116 -22.75 -16.38 -5.10
CA THR A 116 -23.18 -15.24 -4.28
C THR A 116 -22.03 -14.69 -3.46
N TRP A 117 -22.14 -13.43 -3.08
CA TRP A 117 -21.24 -12.84 -2.09
C TRP A 117 -21.79 -13.10 -0.71
N VAL A 118 -21.00 -13.76 0.12
CA VAL A 118 -21.24 -13.84 1.56
C VAL A 118 -20.78 -12.51 2.16
N VAL A 119 -21.75 -11.66 2.49
CA VAL A 119 -21.48 -10.37 3.15
C VAL A 119 -20.89 -10.67 4.52
N ARG A 120 -19.60 -10.36 4.70
CA ARG A 120 -18.94 -10.55 6.01
C ARG A 120 -18.99 -9.29 6.86
N ASP A 121 -19.07 -8.12 6.23
CA ASP A 121 -19.19 -6.86 6.94
C ASP A 121 -20.62 -6.32 6.89
N SER A 122 -21.38 -6.67 7.93
CA SER A 122 -22.58 -5.94 8.32
C SER A 122 -22.26 -5.18 9.60
N GLY A 123 -22.03 -3.86 9.51
CA GLY A 123 -21.90 -3.01 10.69
C GLY A 123 -20.63 -2.19 10.83
N GLY A 124 -19.75 -2.17 9.81
CA GLY A 124 -18.60 -1.26 9.80
C GLY A 124 -17.32 -1.84 10.39
N ILE A 125 -17.25 -3.17 10.50
CA ILE A 125 -16.09 -3.91 11.01
C ILE A 125 -14.86 -3.63 10.14
N TRP A 126 -15.03 -3.53 8.82
CA TRP A 126 -13.96 -3.16 7.91
C TRP A 126 -13.38 -1.78 8.24
N ALA A 127 -14.25 -0.80 8.51
CA ALA A 127 -13.83 0.57 8.80
C ALA A 127 -13.09 0.65 10.14
N GLU A 128 -13.53 -0.11 11.15
CA GLU A 128 -12.84 -0.25 12.43
C GLU A 128 -11.45 -0.88 12.26
N LYS A 129 -11.36 -2.03 11.57
CA LYS A 129 -10.09 -2.71 11.30
C LYS A 129 -9.10 -1.82 10.56
N LEU A 130 -9.57 -1.16 9.49
CA LEU A 130 -8.71 -0.26 8.73
C LEU A 130 -8.31 0.97 9.57
N ALA A 131 -9.20 1.50 10.41
CA ALA A 131 -8.87 2.59 11.31
C ALA A 131 -7.81 2.20 12.35
N ASP A 132 -7.88 0.99 12.89
CA ASP A 132 -6.89 0.47 13.83
C ASP A 132 -5.52 0.32 13.15
N ILE A 133 -5.47 -0.26 11.96
CA ILE A 133 -4.24 -0.37 11.15
C ILE A 133 -3.61 1.01 10.92
N VAL A 134 -4.41 1.99 10.47
CA VAL A 134 -3.92 3.36 10.23
C VAL A 134 -3.42 4.01 11.53
N SER A 135 -4.11 3.80 12.65
CA SER A 135 -3.74 4.34 13.95
C SER A 135 -2.44 3.73 14.47
N GLU A 136 -2.24 2.42 14.28
CA GLU A 136 -1.02 1.72 14.62
C GLU A 136 0.16 2.28 13.81
N ILE A 137 0.02 2.43 12.50
CA ILE A 137 1.06 2.99 11.62
C ILE A 137 1.47 4.40 12.03
N LYS A 138 0.52 5.24 12.41
CA LYS A 138 0.76 6.63 12.82
C LYS A 138 1.37 6.75 14.22
N SER A 139 0.96 5.89 15.16
CA SER A 139 1.26 6.07 16.58
C SER A 139 2.41 5.19 17.09
N HIS A 140 2.64 4.02 16.48
CA HIS A 140 3.63 3.06 16.97
C HIS A 140 5.05 3.62 16.81
N PRO A 141 5.87 3.68 17.88
CA PRO A 141 7.21 4.29 17.84
C PRO A 141 8.11 3.70 16.75
N GLU A 142 8.13 2.37 16.65
CA GLU A 142 8.90 1.66 15.63
C GLU A 142 8.47 1.98 14.19
N ARG A 143 7.22 2.39 13.96
CA ARG A 143 6.71 2.70 12.61
C ARG A 143 6.83 4.18 12.26
N ARG A 144 7.19 5.01 13.23
CA ARG A 144 7.33 6.46 13.05
C ARG A 144 8.44 6.76 12.06
N GLY A 145 8.10 7.59 11.07
CA GLY A 145 9.07 8.08 10.10
C GLY A 145 9.44 7.06 9.03
N ILE A 146 8.70 5.96 8.87
CA ILE A 146 8.76 5.14 7.65
C ILE A 146 8.00 5.87 6.52
N TRP A 147 6.78 6.30 6.81
CA TRP A 147 5.89 6.96 5.86
C TRP A 147 5.82 8.46 6.11
N SER A 148 5.74 9.25 5.04
CA SER A 148 5.45 10.69 5.12
C SER A 148 4.00 10.99 5.47
N GLY A 149 3.10 10.06 5.18
CA GLY A 149 1.67 10.17 5.40
C GLY A 149 0.95 8.89 4.98
N VAL A 150 -0.34 8.79 5.30
CA VAL A 150 -1.18 7.64 4.95
C VAL A 150 -2.43 8.12 4.24
N VAL A 151 -2.69 7.56 3.06
CA VAL A 151 -3.96 7.63 2.35
C VAL A 151 -4.68 6.30 2.58
N ALA A 152 -5.87 6.36 3.17
CA ALA A 152 -6.68 5.17 3.46
C ALA A 152 -8.04 5.26 2.75
N GLY A 153 -8.49 4.16 2.18
CA GLY A 153 -9.76 4.05 1.45
C GLY A 153 -10.20 2.61 1.28
N GLY A 154 -11.01 2.32 0.28
CA GLY A 154 -11.55 0.99 0.00
C GLY A 154 -11.49 0.60 -1.48
N CYS A 155 -11.47 -0.71 -1.77
CA CYS A 155 -11.47 -1.28 -3.13
C CYS A 155 -12.80 -2.00 -3.41
N CYS A 156 -12.78 -3.32 -3.65
CA CYS A 156 -14.00 -4.05 -3.92
C CYS A 156 -14.91 -4.06 -2.69
N ARG A 157 -16.20 -3.86 -2.95
CA ARG A 157 -17.29 -4.00 -1.97
C ARG A 157 -17.30 -2.99 -0.83
N THR A 158 -16.45 -1.96 -0.90
CA THR A 158 -16.54 -0.80 -0.01
C THR A 158 -17.47 0.25 -0.60
N GLY A 159 -18.43 0.72 0.17
CA GLY A 159 -19.37 1.77 -0.18
C GLY A 159 -19.09 3.12 0.51
N PRO A 160 -19.87 4.16 0.20
CA PRO A 160 -19.73 5.48 0.82
C PRO A 160 -19.88 5.47 2.36
N GLU A 161 -20.73 4.60 2.91
CA GLU A 161 -20.93 4.49 4.36
C GLU A 161 -19.69 3.95 5.09
N ASP A 162 -18.97 3.00 4.48
CA ASP A 162 -17.72 2.48 5.02
C ASP A 162 -16.66 3.59 5.12
N ILE A 163 -16.54 4.39 4.05
CA ILE A 163 -15.63 5.54 4.01
C ILE A 163 -16.05 6.62 5.01
N ARG A 164 -17.36 6.85 5.17
CA ARG A 164 -17.89 7.80 6.17
C ARG A 164 -17.51 7.36 7.58
N LEU A 165 -17.68 6.09 7.92
CA LEU A 165 -17.33 5.54 9.22
C LEU A 165 -15.81 5.57 9.45
N LEU A 166 -15.01 5.15 8.47
CA LEU A 166 -13.54 5.24 8.55
C LEU A 166 -13.07 6.66 8.87
N ASN A 167 -13.62 7.66 8.17
CA ASN A 167 -13.32 9.07 8.42
C ASN A 167 -13.79 9.53 9.81
N GLN A 168 -14.92 9.03 10.33
CA GLN A 168 -15.36 9.33 11.69
C GLN A 168 -14.39 8.77 12.74
N LEU A 169 -13.93 7.53 12.57
CA LEU A 169 -13.00 6.85 13.47
C LEU A 169 -11.61 7.48 13.47
N GLN A 170 -11.16 8.02 12.33
CA GLN A 170 -9.86 8.67 12.19
C GLN A 170 -9.82 10.14 12.64
N ARG A 171 -10.97 10.74 12.94
CA ARG A 171 -11.02 12.12 13.42
C ARG A 171 -10.60 12.17 14.88
N PRO A 172 -9.72 13.11 15.28
CA PRO A 172 -9.47 13.33 16.69
C PRO A 172 -10.79 13.69 17.38
N LYS A 173 -11.07 13.04 18.52
CA LYS A 173 -12.23 13.39 19.35
C LYS A 173 -12.10 14.87 19.71
N ARG A 174 -13.05 15.69 19.24
CA ARG A 174 -13.13 17.10 19.67
C ARG A 174 -13.57 17.08 21.13
N CYS A 175 -12.64 17.41 22.03
CA CYS A 175 -12.95 17.76 23.41
C CYS A 175 -13.74 19.07 23.46
#